data_AF-A0A9E2RWR5-F1
#
_entry.id   AF-A0A9E2RWR5-F1
#
_cell.length_a   1.000
_cell.length_b   1.000
_cell.length_c   1.000
_cell.angle_alpha   90.00
_cell.angle_beta   90.00
_cell.angle_gamma   90.00
#
_symmetry.space_group_name_H-M   'P 1'
#
loop_
_entity.id
_entity.type
_entity.pdbx_description
1 polymer ?
#
loop_
_entity_poly.entity_id
_entity_poly.type
_entity_poly.pdbx_seq_one_letter_code
_entity_poly.pdbx_strand_id
1 'polypeptide(L)' 'MNDVAETTISIISERLDRVDGALRRLREGSYRQCSECGAALASEALSENPLEDRCELHPRT' A
#
# COMPACT_ATOMS: atom_id res chain seq x y z
N MET A 1 22.36 -20.13 -9.39
CA MET A 1 21.46 -19.30 -10.22
C MET A 1 20.00 -19.48 -9.76
N ASN A 2 19.73 -19.33 -8.46
CA ASN A 2 18.38 -19.51 -7.88
C ASN A 2 17.93 -18.27 -7.09
N ASP A 3 18.88 -17.52 -6.53
CA ASP A 3 18.64 -16.40 -5.61
C ASP A 3 17.98 -15.17 -6.25
N VAL A 4 18.28 -14.90 -7.53
CA VAL A 4 17.67 -13.77 -8.26
C VAL A 4 16.18 -14.03 -8.53
N ALA A 5 15.83 -15.27 -8.88
CA ALA A 5 14.45 -15.66 -9.12
C ALA A 5 13.64 -15.62 -7.81
N GLU A 6 14.21 -16.14 -6.71
CA GLU A 6 13.58 -16.13 -5.39
C GLU A 6 13.34 -14.70 -4.87
N THR A 7 14.34 -13.83 -5.00
CA THR A 7 14.22 -12.40 -4.64
C THR A 7 13.14 -11.70 -5.47
N THR A 8 13.08 -11.99 -6.78
CA THR A 8 12.07 -11.40 -7.67
C THR A 8 10.66 -11.83 -7.29
N ILE A 9 10.46 -13.12 -6.98
CA ILE A 9 9.17 -13.64 -6.52
C ILE A 9 8.74 -12.95 -5.22
N SER A 10 9.65 -12.80 -4.25
CA SER A 10 9.35 -12.15 -2.97
C SER A 10 8.86 -10.70 -3.15
N ILE A 11 9.55 -9.90 -3.98
CA ILE A 11 9.18 -8.51 -4.28
C ILE A 11 7.80 -8.43 -4.95
N ILE A 12 7.52 -9.33 -5.91
CA ILE A 12 6.23 -9.36 -6.60
C ILE A 12 5.11 -9.71 -5.61
N SER A 13 5.32 -10.72 -4.77
CA SER A 13 4.34 -11.12 -3.76
C SER A 13 4.02 -9.98 -2.80
N GLU A 14 5.03 -9.28 -2.27
CA GLU A 14 4.82 -8.13 -1.38
C GLU A 14 4.00 -7.03 -2.07
N ARG A 15 4.26 -6.77 -3.35
CA ARG A 15 3.50 -5.78 -4.11
C ARG A 15 2.05 -6.22 -4.33
N LEU A 16 1.80 -7.50 -4.59
CA LEU A 16 0.45 -8.05 -4.72
C LEU A 16 -0.33 -7.96 -3.40
N ASP A 17 0.30 -8.26 -2.27
CA ASP A 17 -0.32 -8.13 -0.94
C ASP A 17 -0.74 -6.69 -0.67
N ARG A 18 0.07 -5.71 -1.09
CA ARG A 18 -0.28 -4.28 -0.99
C ARG A 18 -1.45 -3.91 -1.90
N VAL A 19 -1.53 -4.48 -3.11
CA VAL A 19 -2.68 -4.30 -4.02
C VAL A 19 -3.95 -4.85 -3.38
N ASP A 20 -3.91 -6.07 -2.86
CA ASP A 20 -5.05 -6.71 -2.21
C ASP A 20 -5.51 -5.92 -0.97
N GLY A 21 -4.57 -5.39 -0.20
CA GLY A 21 -4.86 -4.48 0.92
C GLY A 21 -5.61 -3.22 0.47
N ALA A 22 -5.14 -2.56 -0.59
CA ALA A 22 -5.80 -1.37 -1.14
C ALA A 22 -7.20 -1.67 -1.68
N LEU A 23 -7.37 -2.77 -2.43
CA LEU A 23 -8.66 -3.22 -2.94
C LEU A 23 -9.65 -3.58 -1.82
N ARG A 24 -9.16 -4.17 -0.73
CA ARG A 24 -9.97 -4.46 0.46
C ARG A 24 -10.50 -3.17 1.10
N ARG A 25 -9.66 -2.16 1.28
CA ARG A 25 -10.10 -0.86 1.82
C ARG A 25 -11.13 -0.17 0.93
N LEU A 26 -11.02 -0.30 -0.39
CA LEU A 26 -12.05 0.21 -1.31
C LEU A 26 -13.40 -0.47 -1.06
N ARG A 27 -13.41 -1.80 -0.91
CA ARG A 27 -14.64 -2.56 -0.58
C ARG A 27 -15.21 -2.19 0.79
N GLU A 28 -14.35 -1.96 1.77
CA GLU A 28 -14.74 -1.59 3.13
C GLU A 28 -15.10 -0.09 3.27
N GLY A 29 -14.87 0.73 2.24
CA GLY A 29 -15.10 2.18 2.29
C GLY A 29 -14.05 2.96 3.10
N SER A 30 -12.98 2.30 3.54
CA SER A 30 -11.86 2.87 4.29
C SER A 30 -10.71 3.34 3.40
N TYR A 31 -10.84 3.21 2.07
CA TYR A 31 -9.86 3.76 1.15
C TYR A 31 -9.75 5.28 1.31
N ARG A 32 -8.54 5.81 1.12
CA ARG A 32 -8.17 7.22 1.42
C ARG A 32 -8.13 7.58 2.90
N GLN A 33 -8.06 6.60 3.80
CA GLN A 33 -7.84 6.84 5.22
C GLN A 33 -6.52 6.21 5.66
N CYS A 34 -5.78 6.92 6.49
CA CYS A 34 -4.55 6.42 7.10
C CYS A 34 -4.87 5.20 7.97
N SER A 35 -4.16 4.10 7.77
CA SER A 35 -4.34 2.86 8.55
C SER A 35 -4.04 3.01 10.03
N GLU A 36 -3.22 4.00 10.40
CA GLU A 36 -2.77 4.22 11.79
C GLU A 36 -3.68 5.18 12.57
N CYS A 37 -4.05 6.32 11.95
CA CYS A 37 -4.78 7.38 12.65
C CYS A 37 -6.17 7.69 12.07
N GLY A 38 -6.56 7.06 10.96
CA GLY A 38 -7.84 7.29 10.30
C GLY A 38 -7.97 8.62 9.55
N ALA A 39 -6.94 9.47 9.57
CA ALA A 39 -6.94 10.75 8.86
C ALA A 39 -7.06 10.56 7.34
N ALA A 40 -7.72 11.51 6.66
CA ALA A 40 -7.84 11.48 5.21
C ALA A 40 -6.46 11.61 4.54
N LEU A 41 -6.19 10.74 3.57
CA LEU A 41 -5.01 10.81 2.71
C LEU A 41 -5.26 11.81 1.58
N ALA A 42 -4.23 12.61 1.27
CA ALA A 42 -4.28 13.56 0.17
C ALA A 42 -4.52 12.85 -1.17
N SER A 43 -5.37 13.43 -2.01
CA SER A 43 -5.66 12.88 -3.35
C SER A 43 -4.43 12.84 -4.25
N GLU A 44 -3.53 13.82 -4.11
CA GLU A 44 -2.27 13.86 -4.86
C GLU A 44 -1.40 12.64 -4.55
N ALA A 45 -1.19 12.34 -3.27
CA ALA A 45 -0.38 11.20 -2.81
C ALA A 45 -0.93 9.85 -3.32
N LEU A 46 -2.26 9.69 -3.35
CA LEU A 46 -2.89 8.48 -3.88
C LEU A 46 -2.88 8.39 -5.40
N SER A 47 -2.79 9.53 -6.09
CA SER A 47 -2.64 9.56 -7.55
C SER A 47 -1.23 9.12 -7.95
N GLU A 48 -0.22 9.50 -7.16
CA GLU A 48 1.17 9.06 -7.33
C GLU A 48 1.38 7.60 -6.88
N ASN A 49 0.79 7.21 -5.75
CA ASN A 49 0.88 5.87 -5.20
C ASN A 49 -0.48 5.40 -4.66
N PRO A 50 -1.29 4.69 -5.47
CA PRO A 50 -2.60 4.19 -5.05
C PRO A 50 -2.57 3.15 -3.92
N LEU A 51 -1.39 2.59 -3.66
CA LEU A 51 -1.14 1.61 -2.59
C LEU A 51 -0.74 2.29 -1.28
N GLU A 52 -0.68 3.62 -1.26
CA GLU A 52 -0.46 4.38 -0.03
C GLU A 52 -1.65 4.24 0.92
N ASP A 53 -1.30 4.30 2.18
CA ASP A 53 -1.92 3.55 3.25
C ASP A 53 -1.71 4.28 4.57
N ARG A 54 -0.68 5.12 4.65
CA ARG A 54 -0.40 5.99 5.77
C ARG A 54 -0.21 7.44 5.32
N CYS A 55 -0.48 8.37 6.24
CA CYS A 55 -0.24 9.78 6.02
C CYS A 55 1.23 10.14 6.25
N GLU A 56 1.62 11.36 5.87
CA GLU A 56 2.97 11.91 6.07
C GLU A 56 3.46 11.90 7.53
N LEU A 57 2.55 11.86 8.50
CA LEU A 57 2.89 11.75 9.94
C LEU A 57 3.22 10.32 10.37
N HIS A 58 2.90 9.31 9.55
CA HIS A 58 3.11 7.89 9.82
C HIS A 58 3.81 7.18 8.65
N PRO A 59 5.00 7.61 8.21
CA PRO A 59 5.67 6.97 7.07
C PRO A 59 5.97 5.48 7.32
N ARG A 60 5.99 4.67 6.26
CA ARG A 60 6.57 3.32 6.31
C ARG A 60 8.10 3.45 6.31
N THR A 61 8.72 3.19 7.46
CA THR A 61 10.18 3.12 7.65
C THR A 61 10.82 2.02 6.81
#